data_AF-A0A1N6FV82-F1
#
_entry.id   AF-A0A1N6FV82-F1
#
_cell.length_a   1.000
_cell.length_b   1.000
_cell.length_c   1.000
_cell.angle_alpha   90.00
_cell.angle_beta   90.00
_cell.angle_gamma   90.00
#
_symmetry.space_group_name_H-M   'P 1'
#
loop_
_entity.id
_entity.type
_entity.pdbx_description
1 polymer ?
#
loop_
_entity_poly.entity_id
_entity_poly.type
_entity_poly.pdbx_seq_one_letter_code
_entity_poly.pdbx_strand_id
1 'polypeptide(L)'
;MPFEWTRNTAYSGECDGIPKEDFPMMVLWYGGLQSQLEGKTRRVRVAFQRMDSENSKPFFCDVAFSHRDALQLGSVWQRRRRVGEASLELRQPTSALAVLGLIVGFVFLVAIIRR
;
A
#
# COMPACT_ATOMS: atom_id res chain seq x y z
N MET A 1 2.00 -9.10 -1.61
CA MET A 1 2.61 -7.97 -2.36
C MET A 1 3.87 -7.56 -1.62
N PRO A 2 5.08 -7.68 -2.19
CA PRO A 2 6.29 -7.31 -1.47
C PRO A 2 6.52 -5.80 -1.62
N PHE A 3 6.01 -5.03 -0.65
CA PHE A 3 6.38 -3.62 -0.51
C PHE A 3 7.73 -3.54 0.21
N GLU A 4 8.69 -2.83 -0.35
CA GLU A 4 9.89 -2.45 0.39
C GLU A 4 9.55 -1.24 1.27
N TRP A 5 9.92 -1.32 2.55
CA TRP A 5 9.65 -0.25 3.51
C TRP A 5 10.84 -0.01 4.42
N THR A 6 10.99 1.24 4.81
CA THR A 6 12.07 1.70 5.66
C THR A 6 11.53 2.00 7.04
N ARG A 7 12.15 1.41 8.07
CA ARG A 7 11.83 1.72 9.46
C ARG A 7 12.41 3.07 9.84
N ASN A 8 11.58 3.95 10.38
CA ASN A 8 12.01 5.18 11.03
C ASN A 8 12.23 4.92 12.51
N THR A 9 13.41 5.29 13.02
CA THR A 9 13.77 5.17 14.45
C THR A 9 13.44 6.44 15.25
N ALA A 10 13.00 7.51 14.58
CA ALA A 10 12.56 8.72 15.25
C ALA A 10 11.32 8.44 16.11
N TYR A 11 11.31 9.00 17.32
CA TYR A 11 10.18 8.89 18.23
C TYR A 11 8.99 9.66 17.68
N SER A 12 7.92 8.96 17.28
CA SER A 12 6.62 9.56 17.04
C SER A 12 5.75 9.38 18.29
N GLY A 13 5.07 10.46 18.73
CA GLY A 13 4.03 10.35 19.76
C GLY A 13 2.91 9.38 19.34
N GLU A 14 2.14 8.90 20.31
CA GLU A 14 0.97 8.07 20.03
C GLU A 14 -0.15 8.91 19.43
N CYS A 15 -0.78 8.37 18.38
CA CYS A 15 -1.98 8.96 17.78
C CYS A 15 -3.19 8.12 18.17
N ASP A 16 -3.95 8.61 19.14
CA ASP A 16 -5.25 8.02 19.46
C ASP A 16 -6.15 7.99 18.22
N GLY A 17 -6.95 6.92 18.10
CA GLY A 17 -7.80 6.69 16.93
C GLY A 17 -7.16 5.89 15.78
N ILE A 18 -5.86 5.61 15.83
CA ILE A 18 -5.18 4.67 14.91
C ILE A 18 -5.28 3.23 15.46
N PRO A 19 -5.36 2.18 14.61
CA PRO A 19 -5.30 0.79 15.07
C PRO A 19 -4.09 0.53 15.98
N LYS A 20 -4.34 -0.21 17.06
CA LYS A 20 -3.36 -0.52 18.11
C LYS A 20 -2.59 -1.82 17.86
N GLU A 21 -2.53 -2.27 16.61
CA GLU A 21 -1.93 -3.56 16.28
C GLU A 21 -0.43 -3.60 16.62
N ASP A 22 0.01 -4.76 17.07
CA ASP A 22 1.41 -5.02 17.43
C ASP A 22 2.31 -5.30 16.21
N PHE A 23 1.75 -5.40 15.01
CA PHE A 23 2.48 -5.60 13.78
C PHE A 23 2.52 -4.31 12.92
N PRO A 24 3.54 -4.14 12.07
CA PRO A 24 3.63 -2.98 11.17
C PRO A 24 2.56 -3.06 10.07
N MET A 25 1.83 -1.95 9.90
CA MET A 25 0.72 -1.81 8.97
C MET A 25 0.93 -0.60 8.06
N MET A 26 0.99 -0.80 6.76
CA MET A 26 1.03 0.28 5.79
C MET A 26 -0.37 0.76 5.42
N VAL A 27 -0.56 2.07 5.30
CA VAL A 27 -1.76 2.68 4.75
C VAL A 27 -1.79 2.49 3.22
N LEU A 28 -2.79 1.79 2.70
CA LEU A 28 -2.96 1.55 1.26
C LEU A 28 -3.91 2.52 0.58
N TRP A 29 -5.00 2.88 1.24
CA TRP A 29 -6.10 3.59 0.60
C TRP A 29 -7.07 4.20 1.62
N TYR A 30 -7.76 5.27 1.21
CA TYR A 30 -8.89 5.84 1.97
C TYR A 30 -10.18 5.67 1.17
N GLY A 31 -11.21 5.17 1.84
CA GLY A 31 -12.55 5.08 1.29
C GLY A 31 -13.42 6.28 1.56
N GLY A 32 -14.71 6.08 1.27
CA GLY A 32 -15.72 7.10 1.50
C GLY A 32 -15.77 7.54 2.96
N LEU A 33 -16.04 8.83 3.15
CA LEU A 33 -16.44 9.38 4.44
C LEU A 33 -17.74 8.68 4.89
N GLN A 34 -17.72 8.05 6.06
CA GLN A 34 -18.96 7.58 6.66
C GLN A 34 -19.67 8.78 7.31
N SER A 35 -20.90 9.03 6.88
CA SER A 35 -21.77 10.10 7.40
C SER A 35 -22.46 9.72 8.71
N GLN A 36 -22.39 8.46 9.14
CA GLN A 36 -22.91 8.01 10.43
C GLN A 36 -22.08 8.61 11.57
N LEU A 37 -22.55 9.76 12.04
CA LEU A 37 -22.08 10.47 13.20
C LEU A 37 -22.59 9.78 14.46
N GLU A 38 -21.97 8.68 14.86
CA GLU A 38 -22.05 8.28 16.27
C GLU A 38 -21.23 9.30 17.09
N GLY A 39 -21.90 10.31 17.64
CA GLY A 39 -21.36 11.07 18.77
C GLY A 39 -20.31 12.16 18.50
N LYS A 40 -20.18 12.69 17.26
CA LYS A 40 -19.55 13.98 16.84
C LYS A 40 -18.33 13.91 15.90
N THR A 41 -17.72 12.74 15.67
CA THR A 41 -16.48 12.70 14.86
C THR A 41 -16.70 11.95 13.55
N ARG A 42 -16.56 12.67 12.42
CA ARG A 42 -16.59 12.07 11.07
C ARG A 42 -15.53 10.97 10.98
N ARG A 43 -15.88 9.82 10.42
CA ARG A 43 -14.93 8.69 10.23
C ARG A 43 -14.65 8.48 8.75
N VAL A 44 -13.44 8.02 8.46
CA VAL A 44 -13.01 7.60 7.12
C VAL A 44 -12.58 6.14 7.21
N ARG A 45 -13.02 5.33 6.24
CA ARG A 45 -12.59 3.95 6.14
C ARG A 45 -11.19 3.92 5.55
N VAL A 46 -10.23 3.29 6.23
CA VAL A 46 -8.84 3.20 5.79
C VAL A 46 -8.49 1.74 5.56
N ALA A 47 -7.84 1.45 4.43
CA ALA A 47 -7.30 0.13 4.14
C ALA A 47 -5.84 0.05 4.61
N PHE A 48 -5.53 -1.00 5.37
CA PHE A 48 -4.21 -1.28 5.88
C PHE A 48 -3.70 -2.62 5.35
N GLN A 49 -2.39 -2.69 5.09
CA GLN A 49 -1.67 -3.90 4.70
C GLN A 49 -0.65 -4.23 5.77
N ARG A 50 -0.66 -5.45 6.28
CA ARG A 50 0.38 -5.92 7.19
C ARG A 50 1.69 -6.13 6.42
N MET A 51 2.80 -5.66 6.99
CA MET A 51 4.10 -5.54 6.30
C MET A 51 5.11 -6.64 6.64
N ASP A 52 4.93 -7.34 7.74
CA ASP A 52 5.73 -8.50 8.18
C ASP A 52 5.19 -9.84 7.66
N SER A 53 4.18 -9.82 6.78
CA SER A 53 3.58 -11.02 6.20
C SER A 53 3.25 -10.81 4.72
N GLU A 54 3.98 -11.52 3.85
CA GLU A 54 3.90 -11.36 2.39
C GLU A 54 2.52 -11.73 1.79
N ASN A 55 1.79 -12.62 2.47
CA ASN A 55 0.49 -13.16 2.05
C ASN A 55 -0.69 -12.60 2.84
N SER A 56 -0.47 -11.58 3.67
CA SER A 56 -1.56 -10.96 4.41
C SER A 56 -2.49 -10.21 3.46
N LYS A 57 -3.80 -10.35 3.65
CA LYS A 57 -4.80 -9.58 2.90
C LYS A 57 -4.93 -8.18 3.52
N PRO A 58 -5.23 -7.15 2.72
CA PRO A 58 -5.62 -5.85 3.26
C PRO A 58 -6.84 -6.00 4.17
N PHE A 59 -6.88 -5.23 5.25
CA PHE A 59 -8.02 -5.11 6.13
C PHE A 59 -8.44 -3.65 6.27
N PHE A 60 -9.68 -3.43 6.71
CA PHE A 60 -10.27 -2.09 6.78
C PHE A 60 -10.54 -1.70 8.22
N CYS A 61 -10.27 -0.45 8.56
CA CYS A 61 -10.62 0.13 9.85
C CYS A 61 -11.18 1.52 9.65
N ASP A 62 -12.21 1.87 10.41
CA ASP A 62 -12.75 3.22 10.42
C ASP A 62 -11.92 4.08 11.38
N VAL A 63 -11.31 5.14 10.86
CA VAL A 63 -10.46 6.06 11.63
C VAL A 63 -11.16 7.42 11.69
N ALA A 64 -11.01 8.14 12.80
CA ALA A 64 -11.51 9.51 12.86
C ALA A 64 -10.83 10.39 11.80
N PHE A 65 -11.63 11.18 11.09
CA PHE A 65 -11.17 11.99 9.95
C PHE A 65 -10.08 12.99 10.34
N SER A 66 -10.05 13.45 11.59
CA SER A 66 -8.98 14.30 12.15
C SER A 66 -7.58 13.69 12.04
N HIS A 67 -7.46 12.36 11.96
CA HIS A 67 -6.17 11.67 11.82
C HIS A 67 -5.82 11.32 10.38
N ARG A 68 -6.65 11.72 9.40
CA ARG A 68 -6.39 11.43 7.97
C ARG A 68 -5.05 11.99 7.51
N ASP A 69 -4.73 13.22 7.91
CA ASP A 69 -3.50 13.90 7.49
C ASP A 69 -2.24 13.23 8.08
N ALA A 70 -2.38 12.59 9.23
CA ALA A 70 -1.32 11.77 9.82
C ALA A 70 -1.13 10.47 9.03
N LEU A 71 -2.21 9.81 8.64
CA LEU A 71 -2.21 8.52 7.95
C LEU A 71 -1.89 8.63 6.46
N GLN A 72 -0.75 9.20 6.05
CA GLN A 72 -0.38 9.30 4.63
C GLN A 72 -0.33 7.93 3.92
N LEU A 73 -0.69 7.87 2.63
CA LEU A 73 -0.52 6.65 1.83
C LEU A 73 0.95 6.19 1.87
N GLY A 74 1.18 4.90 2.07
CA GLY A 74 2.52 4.33 2.21
C GLY A 74 3.12 4.49 3.60
N SER A 75 2.55 5.32 4.49
CA SER A 75 3.03 5.40 5.88
C SER A 75 2.79 4.08 6.62
N VAL A 76 3.76 3.67 7.44
CA VAL A 76 3.72 2.42 8.20
C VAL A 76 3.52 2.74 9.68
N TRP A 77 2.55 2.04 10.29
CA TRP A 77 2.09 2.26 11.65
C TRP A 77 2.15 0.98 12.48
N GLN A 78 2.51 1.11 13.76
CA GLN A 78 2.52 0.03 14.74
C GLN A 78 2.23 0.64 16.11
N ARG A 79 1.37 0.02 16.92
CA ARG A 79 1.03 0.52 18.27
C ARG A 79 0.67 2.02 18.27
N ARG A 80 -0.15 2.47 17.32
CA ARG A 80 -0.56 3.88 17.14
C ARG A 80 0.56 4.89 16.83
N ARG A 81 1.74 4.41 16.44
CA ARG A 81 2.91 5.23 16.13
C ARG A 81 3.32 5.05 14.68
N ARG A 82 3.81 6.11 14.04
CA ARG A 82 4.40 6.04 12.70
C ARG A 82 5.81 5.48 12.85
N VAL A 83 6.03 4.30 12.29
CA VAL A 83 7.29 3.55 12.41
C VAL A 83 8.05 3.47 11.11
N GLY A 84 7.55 4.04 10.02
CA GLY A 84 8.22 4.00 8.74
C GLY A 84 7.38 4.45 7.57
N GLU A 85 7.92 4.21 6.38
CA GLU A 85 7.32 4.50 5.09
C GLU A 85 7.65 3.38 4.12
N ALA A 86 6.69 3.04 3.28
CA ALA A 86 6.79 2.05 2.24
C ALA A 86 6.63 2.71 0.88
N SER A 87 7.45 2.30 -0.08
CA SER A 87 7.26 2.73 -1.46
C SER A 87 6.04 2.00 -2.03
N LEU A 88 5.01 2.77 -2.40
CA LEU A 88 3.82 2.27 -3.08
C LEU A 88 4.06 1.98 -4.57
N GLU A 89 5.32 1.95 -5.01
CA GLU A 89 5.65 1.40 -6.32
C GLU A 89 5.14 -0.04 -6.37
N LEU A 90 4.01 -0.23 -7.08
CA LEU A 90 3.58 -1.54 -7.51
C LEU A 90 4.79 -2.16 -8.21
N ARG A 91 5.46 -3.11 -7.55
CA ARG A 91 6.32 -4.06 -8.25
C ARG A 91 5.41 -4.76 -9.24
N GLN A 92 5.39 -4.28 -10.48
CA GLN A 92 4.84 -5.03 -11.58
C GLN A 92 5.51 -6.40 -11.54
N PRO A 93 4.79 -7.50 -11.76
CA PRO A 93 5.42 -8.79 -11.91
C PRO A 93 6.40 -8.68 -13.09
N THR A 94 7.69 -8.59 -12.80
CA THR A 94 8.75 -8.60 -13.79
C THR A 94 8.87 -10.01 -14.35
N SER A 95 7.93 -10.41 -15.20
CA SER A 95 7.99 -11.66 -15.94
C SER A 95 7.03 -11.62 -17.13
N ALA A 96 7.61 -11.71 -18.34
CA ALA A 96 7.02 -12.22 -19.60
C ALA A 96 6.83 -11.27 -20.80
N LEU A 97 7.11 -9.96 -20.74
CA LEU A 97 7.01 -9.10 -21.94
C LEU A 97 8.29 -9.00 -22.79
N ALA A 98 9.45 -9.39 -22.28
CA ALA A 98 10.70 -9.39 -23.06
C ALA A 98 10.81 -10.56 -24.06
N VAL A 99 10.08 -11.66 -23.86
CA VAL A 99 10.18 -12.85 -24.73
C VAL A 99 9.25 -12.75 -25.95
N LEU A 100 8.13 -12.03 -25.84
CA LEU A 100 7.20 -11.85 -26.97
C LEU A 100 7.72 -10.89 -28.06
N GLY A 101 8.61 -9.95 -27.72
CA GLY A 101 9.24 -9.06 -28.71
C GLY A 101 10.24 -9.77 -29.64
N LEU A 102 10.85 -10.87 -29.18
CA LEU A 102 11.86 -11.61 -29.95
C LEU A 102 11.24 -12.54 -31.01
N ILE A 103 10.05 -13.10 -30.74
CA ILE A 103 9.36 -14.01 -31.67
C ILE A 103 8.77 -13.23 -32.85
N VAL A 104 8.21 -12.03 -32.61
CA VAL A 104 7.62 -11.21 -33.69
C VAL A 104 8.71 -10.66 -34.63
N GLY A 105 9.88 -10.28 -34.10
CA GLY A 105 11.01 -9.81 -34.91
C GLY A 105 11.57 -10.88 -35.85
N PHE A 106 11.62 -12.14 -35.43
CA PHE A 106 12.17 -13.23 -36.25
C PHE A 106 11.24 -13.61 -37.42
N VAL A 107 9.92 -13.62 -37.21
CA VAL A 107 8.94 -13.91 -38.27
C VAL A 107 8.97 -12.82 -39.35
N PHE A 108 9.11 -11.56 -38.95
CA PHE A 108 9.18 -10.44 -39.91
C PHE A 108 10.47 -10.46 -40.74
N LEU A 109 11.61 -10.85 -40.14
CA LEU A 109 12.89 -10.95 -40.85
C LEU A 109 12.87 -12.08 -41.90
N VAL A 110 12.29 -13.24 -41.59
CA VAL A 110 12.19 -14.37 -42.54
C VAL A 110 11.26 -14.05 -43.71
N ALA A 111 10.20 -13.26 -43.48
CA ALA A 111 9.28 -12.84 -44.53
C ALA A 111 9.92 -11.85 -45.54
N ILE A 112 10.86 -11.02 -45.09
CA ILE A 112 11.57 -10.06 -45.95
C ILE A 112 12.65 -10.74 -46.80
N ILE A 113 13.32 -11.77 -46.28
CA ILE A 113 14.40 -12.47 -47.01
C ILE A 113 13.85 -13.40 -48.12
N ARG A 114 12.56 -13.77 -48.08
CA ARG A 114 11.92 -14.64 -49.09
C ARG A 114 11.20 -13.90 -50.23
N ARG A 115 11.40 -12.59 -50.39
CA ARG A 115 10.86 -11.81 -51.52
C ARG A 115 11.98 -11.31 -52.42
#